data_AF-A0A522YGG2-F1
#
_entry.id   AF-A0A522YGG2-F1
#
_cell.length_a   1.000
_cell.length_b   1.000
_cell.length_c   1.000
_cell.angle_alpha   90.00
_cell.angle_beta   90.00
_cell.angle_gamma   90.00
#
_symmetry.space_group_name_H-M   'P 1'
#
loop_
_entity.id
_entity.type
_entity.pdbx_description
1 polymer ?
#
loop_
_entity_poly.entity_id
_entity_poly.type
_entity_poly.pdbx_seq_one_letter_code
_entity_poly.pdbx_strand_id
1 'polypeptide(L)'
;IDKELVEFAMSIKGEYKIRGAVSKYILKDVASNYLPKRIVHRPKVSFGMPIRAWVSDELRDYIDDVLSFENIKKRGIFDPQYVRQIIREDRQGKADNAYRIYQFLTLELWFRRYIDHETITAKF
;
A
#
# COMPACT_ATOMS: atom_id res chain seq x y z
N ILE A 1 -1.33 20.29 -9.88
CA ILE A 1 -2.70 20.48 -10.39
C ILE A 1 -2.77 21.87 -10.99
N ASP A 2 -3.52 22.07 -12.07
CA ASP A 2 -3.72 23.36 -12.73
C ASP A 2 -4.37 24.40 -11.78
N LYS A 3 -3.93 25.67 -11.86
CA LYS A 3 -4.37 26.73 -10.93
C LYS A 3 -5.79 27.22 -11.23
N GLU A 4 -6.10 27.48 -12.49
CA GLU A 4 -7.41 28.00 -12.90
C GLU A 4 -8.52 27.01 -12.58
N LEU A 5 -8.25 25.72 -12.80
CA LEU A 5 -9.15 24.63 -12.41
C LEU A 5 -9.45 24.62 -10.91
N VAL A 6 -8.44 24.87 -10.07
CA VAL A 6 -8.62 24.89 -8.62
C VAL A 6 -9.46 26.09 -8.19
N GLU A 7 -9.16 27.27 -8.72
CA GLU A 7 -9.93 28.50 -8.42
C GLU A 7 -11.40 28.34 -8.84
N PHE A 8 -11.68 27.81 -10.03
CA PHE A 8 -13.02 27.47 -10.47
C PHE A 8 -13.67 26.41 -9.57
N ALA A 9 -12.98 25.32 -9.25
CA ALA A 9 -13.54 24.27 -8.39
C ALA A 9 -13.87 24.82 -6.99
N MET A 10 -13.12 25.78 -6.48
CA MET A 10 -13.37 26.41 -5.19
C MET A 10 -14.60 27.34 -5.22
N SER A 11 -14.87 28.02 -6.33
CA SER A 11 -16.04 28.92 -6.46
C SER A 11 -17.40 28.18 -6.54
N ILE A 12 -17.40 26.88 -6.89
CA ILE A 12 -18.62 26.06 -6.95
C ILE A 12 -19.24 25.87 -5.55
N LYS A 13 -20.55 26.10 -5.43
CA LYS A 13 -21.33 25.86 -4.19
C LYS A 13 -21.21 24.41 -3.72
N GLY A 14 -21.19 24.21 -2.40
CA GLY A 14 -21.02 22.89 -1.77
C GLY A 14 -22.05 21.84 -2.20
N GLU A 15 -23.31 22.24 -2.45
CA GLU A 15 -24.41 21.38 -2.89
C GLU A 15 -24.15 20.66 -4.23
N TYR A 16 -23.31 21.24 -5.10
CA TYR A 16 -22.88 20.60 -6.34
C TYR A 16 -21.67 19.68 -6.15
N LYS A 17 -20.90 19.86 -5.07
CA LYS A 17 -19.76 19.00 -4.74
C LYS A 17 -20.22 17.71 -4.06
N ILE A 18 -21.21 17.82 -3.16
CA ILE A 18 -21.79 16.72 -2.39
C ILE A 18 -23.31 16.83 -2.43
N ARG A 19 -23.98 15.74 -2.86
CA ARG A 19 -25.44 15.65 -2.89
C ARG A 19 -25.89 14.37 -2.18
N GLY A 20 -26.43 14.51 -0.97
CA GLY A 20 -26.72 13.38 -0.08
C GLY A 20 -25.45 12.56 0.21
N ALA A 21 -25.51 11.25 0.00
CA ALA A 21 -24.34 10.35 0.15
C ALA A 21 -23.36 10.37 -1.05
N VAL A 22 -23.65 11.16 -2.10
CA VAL A 22 -22.85 11.18 -3.33
C VAL A 22 -21.81 12.30 -3.26
N SER A 23 -20.55 11.92 -3.06
CA SER A 23 -19.41 12.81 -3.25
C SER A 23 -19.03 12.98 -4.72
N LYS A 24 -18.37 14.10 -5.03
CA LYS A 24 -17.93 14.49 -6.38
C LYS A 24 -19.11 14.57 -7.37
N TYR A 25 -20.26 15.07 -6.91
CA TYR A 25 -21.51 14.99 -7.65
C TYR A 25 -21.42 15.65 -9.04
N ILE A 26 -21.05 16.93 -9.12
CA ILE A 26 -20.90 17.65 -10.40
C ILE A 26 -19.85 17.01 -11.32
N LEU A 27 -18.76 16.49 -10.76
CA LEU A 27 -17.74 15.80 -11.55
C LEU A 27 -18.28 14.51 -12.15
N LYS A 28 -19.09 13.74 -11.40
CA LYS A 28 -19.73 12.53 -11.88
C LYS A 28 -20.80 12.82 -12.94
N ASP A 29 -21.54 13.91 -12.77
CA ASP A 29 -22.54 14.37 -13.74
C ASP A 29 -21.89 14.66 -15.10
N VAL A 30 -20.86 15.51 -15.11
CA VAL A 30 -20.10 15.82 -16.34
C VAL A 30 -19.42 14.57 -16.92
N ALA A 31 -18.82 13.72 -16.08
CA ALA A 31 -18.15 12.51 -16.54
C ALA A 31 -19.09 11.48 -17.17
N SER A 32 -20.39 11.52 -16.85
CA SER A 32 -21.39 10.60 -17.42
C SER A 32 -21.61 10.81 -18.92
N ASN A 33 -21.19 11.96 -19.46
CA ASN A 33 -21.18 12.23 -20.90
C ASN A 33 -20.03 11.53 -21.64
N TYR A 34 -19.02 11.06 -20.92
CA TYR A 34 -17.76 10.54 -21.50
C TYR A 34 -17.44 9.11 -21.10
N LEU A 35 -17.95 8.64 -19.95
CA LEU A 35 -17.58 7.35 -19.37
C LEU A 35 -18.81 6.49 -19.05
N PRO A 36 -18.71 5.14 -19.16
CA PRO A 36 -19.78 4.25 -18.75
C PRO A 36 -20.18 4.43 -17.28
N LYS A 37 -21.47 4.30 -16.96
CA LYS A 37 -22.01 4.44 -15.60
C LYS A 37 -21.25 3.60 -14.55
N ARG A 38 -20.81 2.39 -14.92
CA ARG A 38 -20.03 1.50 -14.03
C ARG A 38 -18.70 2.09 -13.57
N ILE A 39 -18.09 2.98 -14.37
CA ILE A 39 -16.83 3.65 -14.05
C ILE A 39 -17.12 4.88 -13.19
N VAL A 40 -18.08 5.70 -13.59
CA VAL A 40 -18.45 6.96 -12.90
C VAL A 40 -18.92 6.70 -11.46
N HIS A 41 -19.71 5.65 -11.26
CA HIS A 41 -20.31 5.33 -9.96
C HIS A 41 -19.57 4.24 -9.18
N ARG A 42 -18.36 3.84 -9.62
CA ARG A 42 -17.54 2.89 -8.87
C ARG A 42 -17.27 3.41 -7.45
N PRO A 43 -17.30 2.55 -6.41
CA PRO A 43 -16.89 2.94 -5.07
C PRO A 43 -15.48 3.55 -5.06
N LYS A 44 -15.29 4.59 -4.24
CA LYS A 44 -13.96 5.18 -4.04
C LYS A 44 -13.06 4.12 -3.41
N VAL A 45 -12.05 3.71 -4.15
CA VAL A 45 -10.92 2.93 -3.61
C VAL A 45 -9.79 3.89 -3.24
N SER A 46 -9.04 3.56 -2.20
CA SER A 46 -7.77 4.21 -1.94
C SER A 46 -6.79 3.89 -3.07
N PHE A 47 -5.82 4.77 -3.29
CA PHE A 47 -4.61 4.41 -4.03
C PHE A 47 -3.70 3.65 -3.06
N GLY A 48 -4.13 2.43 -2.69
CA GLY A 48 -3.32 1.55 -1.85
C GLY A 48 -2.20 0.94 -2.68
N MET A 49 -1.01 0.84 -2.09
CA MET A 49 0.07 0.05 -2.68
C MET A 49 -0.39 -1.42 -2.73
N PRO A 50 -0.02 -2.18 -3.79
CA PRO A 50 -0.42 -3.57 -3.94
C PRO A 50 0.42 -4.50 -3.04
N ILE A 51 0.54 -4.18 -1.74
CA ILE A 51 1.40 -4.86 -0.76
C ILE A 51 1.14 -6.36 -0.73
N ARG A 52 -0.13 -6.78 -0.83
CA ARG A 52 -0.51 -8.19 -0.92
C ARG A 52 0.13 -8.88 -2.13
N ALA A 53 0.08 -8.28 -3.31
CA ALA A 53 0.70 -8.84 -4.52
C ALA A 53 2.23 -8.90 -4.37
N TRP A 54 2.83 -7.85 -3.82
CA TRP A 54 4.27 -7.79 -3.59
C TRP A 54 4.75 -8.87 -2.62
N VAL A 55 4.12 -9.00 -1.46
CA VAL A 55 4.53 -9.97 -0.43
C VAL A 55 4.34 -11.42 -0.91
N SER A 56 3.28 -11.68 -1.68
CA SER A 56 2.98 -13.03 -2.14
C SER A 56 3.79 -13.45 -3.39
N ASP A 57 4.31 -12.50 -4.16
CA ASP A 57 5.00 -12.76 -5.43
C ASP A 57 6.30 -11.95 -5.57
N GLU A 58 6.23 -10.68 -5.98
CA GLU A 58 7.39 -9.87 -6.40
C GLU A 58 8.53 -9.78 -5.38
N LEU A 59 8.21 -9.77 -4.08
CA LEU A 59 9.17 -9.66 -2.97
C LEU A 59 9.41 -10.97 -2.25
N ARG A 60 8.85 -12.09 -2.72
CA ARG A 60 8.84 -13.36 -1.98
C ARG A 60 10.24 -13.84 -1.58
N ASP A 61 11.15 -13.89 -2.55
CA ASP A 61 12.53 -14.33 -2.33
C ASP A 61 13.32 -13.33 -1.50
N TYR A 62 13.04 -12.04 -1.71
CA TYR A 62 13.67 -10.96 -0.95
C TYR A 62 13.26 -10.98 0.52
N ILE A 63 12.00 -11.32 0.80
CA ILE A 63 11.49 -11.54 2.15
C ILE A 63 12.18 -12.73 2.81
N ASP A 64 12.36 -13.85 2.09
CA ASP A 64 13.03 -15.04 2.62
C ASP A 64 14.49 -14.77 2.99
N ASP A 65 15.18 -13.94 2.21
CA ASP A 65 16.55 -13.53 2.50
C ASP A 65 16.61 -12.52 3.66
N VAL A 66 15.95 -11.37 3.52
CA VAL A 66 16.05 -10.27 4.49
C VAL A 66 15.48 -10.63 5.84
N LEU A 67 14.31 -11.30 5.86
CA LEU A 67 13.63 -11.74 7.08
C LEU A 67 13.94 -13.20 7.42
N SER A 68 15.07 -13.72 6.95
CA SER A 68 15.54 -15.04 7.37
C SER A 68 15.67 -15.11 8.89
N PHE A 69 15.48 -16.31 9.43
CA PHE A 69 15.54 -16.54 10.87
C PHE A 69 16.85 -16.06 11.49
N GLU A 70 17.97 -16.29 10.82
CA GLU A 70 19.29 -15.85 11.31
C GLU A 70 19.43 -14.32 11.27
N ASN A 71 18.90 -13.65 10.25
CA ASN A 71 18.92 -12.19 10.17
C ASN A 71 18.07 -11.56 11.29
N ILE A 72 16.86 -12.07 11.52
CA ILE A 72 16.00 -11.58 12.63
C ILE A 72 16.63 -11.87 13.99
N LYS A 73 17.18 -13.08 14.17
CA LYS A 73 17.87 -13.46 15.41
C LYS A 73 19.07 -12.57 15.69
N LYS A 74 19.90 -12.29 14.66
CA LYS A 74 21.05 -11.38 14.74
C LYS A 74 20.61 -9.96 15.11
N ARG A 75 19.49 -9.48 14.56
CA ARG A 75 18.93 -8.17 14.89
C ARG A 75 18.54 -8.06 16.37
N GLY A 76 18.01 -9.13 16.96
CA GLY A 76 17.73 -9.21 18.40
C GLY A 76 16.58 -8.34 18.90
N ILE A 77 15.76 -7.77 18.00
CA ILE A 77 14.62 -6.91 18.35
C ILE A 77 13.31 -7.69 18.37
N PHE A 78 13.15 -8.67 17.47
CA PHE A 78 11.94 -9.47 17.33
C PHE A 78 12.21 -10.94 17.58
N ASP A 79 11.19 -11.66 18.03
CA ASP A 79 11.20 -13.11 18.12
C ASP A 79 11.28 -13.72 16.70
N PRO A 80 12.38 -14.43 16.36
CA PRO A 80 12.56 -14.98 15.01
C PRO A 80 11.61 -16.16 14.74
N GLN A 81 11.11 -16.87 15.75
CA GLN A 81 10.08 -17.89 15.61
C GLN A 81 8.74 -17.24 15.24
N TYR A 82 8.37 -16.14 15.88
CA TYR A 82 7.16 -15.40 15.55
C TYR A 82 7.17 -14.87 14.11
N VAL A 83 8.27 -14.22 13.68
CA VAL A 83 8.40 -13.71 12.31
C VAL A 83 8.31 -14.84 11.27
N ARG A 84 8.93 -15.99 11.55
CA ARG A 84 8.81 -17.18 10.69
C ARG A 84 7.37 -17.70 10.64
N GLN A 85 6.67 -17.72 11.77
CA GLN A 85 5.29 -18.18 11.85
C GLN A 85 4.35 -17.31 11.00
N ILE A 86 4.42 -15.98 11.12
CA ILE A 86 3.52 -15.09 10.37
C ILE A 86 3.73 -15.20 8.86
N ILE A 87 4.99 -15.37 8.40
CA ILE A 87 5.32 -15.55 6.98
C ILE A 87 4.73 -16.88 6.49
N ARG A 88 4.85 -17.94 7.29
CA ARG A 88 4.28 -19.25 6.98
C ARG A 88 2.75 -19.21 6.90
N GLU A 89 2.10 -18.58 7.87
CA GLU A 89 0.64 -18.47 7.90
C GLU A 89 0.09 -17.68 6.70
N ASP A 90 0.79 -16.61 6.31
CA ASP A 90 0.43 -15.81 5.12
C ASP A 90 0.50 -16.64 3.84
N ARG A 91 1.61 -17.35 3.64
CA ARG A 91 1.83 -18.21 2.48
C ARG A 91 0.87 -19.39 2.41
N GLN A 92 0.40 -19.87 3.56
CA GLN A 92 -0.60 -20.93 3.65
C GLN A 92 -2.04 -20.42 3.51
N GLY A 93 -2.24 -19.10 3.38
CA GLY A 93 -3.57 -18.49 3.34
C GLY A 93 -4.35 -18.61 4.64
N LYS A 94 -3.68 -18.89 5.77
CA LYS A 94 -4.31 -19.02 7.09
C LYS A 94 -4.64 -17.68 7.72
N ALA A 95 -3.88 -16.64 7.38
CA ALA A 95 -4.09 -15.27 7.84
C ALA A 95 -3.56 -14.27 6.81
N ASP A 96 -4.20 -13.09 6.72
CA ASP A 96 -3.66 -11.96 5.97
C ASP A 96 -2.60 -11.23 6.83
N ASN A 97 -1.32 -11.52 6.60
CA ASN A 97 -0.20 -10.89 7.29
C ASN A 97 0.68 -10.01 6.38
N ALA A 98 0.30 -9.73 5.13
CA ALA A 98 1.16 -9.03 4.18
C ALA A 98 1.61 -7.66 4.67
N TYR A 99 0.71 -6.89 5.29
CA TYR A 99 1.08 -5.62 5.88
C TYR A 99 2.12 -5.77 7.00
N ARG A 100 1.99 -6.78 7.86
CA ARG A 100 2.96 -7.04 8.94
C ARG A 100 4.31 -7.47 8.37
N ILE A 101 4.31 -8.38 7.41
CA ILE A 101 5.53 -8.86 6.75
C ILE A 101 6.25 -7.68 6.08
N TYR A 102 5.50 -6.83 5.37
CA TYR A 102 6.06 -5.63 4.75
C TYR A 102 6.62 -4.62 5.77
N GLN A 103 6.02 -4.50 6.96
CA GLN A 103 6.56 -3.68 8.05
C GLN A 103 7.89 -4.25 8.58
N PHE A 104 7.99 -5.56 8.82
CA PHE A 104 9.25 -6.19 9.22
C PHE A 104 10.33 -5.99 8.15
N LEU A 105 9.98 -6.20 6.89
CA LEU A 105 10.88 -5.97 5.75
C LEU A 105 11.38 -4.53 5.74
N THR A 106 10.47 -3.56 5.77
CA THR A 106 10.80 -2.13 5.72
C THR A 106 11.71 -1.73 6.89
N LEU A 107 11.40 -2.22 8.09
CA LEU A 107 12.17 -1.89 9.29
C LEU A 107 13.57 -2.50 9.25
N GLU A 108 13.73 -3.76 8.83
CA GLU A 108 15.03 -4.38 8.69
C GLU A 108 15.89 -3.67 7.63
N LEU A 109 15.30 -3.29 6.48
CA LEU A 109 16.00 -2.49 5.48
C LEU A 109 16.39 -1.11 6.00
N TRP A 110 15.55 -0.49 6.82
CA TRP A 110 15.89 0.78 7.47
C TRP A 110 17.10 0.61 8.39
N PHE A 111 17.14 -0.46 9.21
CA PHE A 111 18.31 -0.75 10.05
C PHE A 111 19.58 -0.94 9.22
N ARG A 112 19.51 -1.78 8.18
CA ARG A 112 20.66 -2.00 7.29
C ARG A 112 21.18 -0.71 6.68
N ARG A 113 20.29 0.16 6.22
CA ARG A 113 20.66 1.41 5.54
C ARG A 113 21.22 2.48 6.47
N TYR A 114 20.64 2.63 7.67
CA TYR A 114 20.85 3.79 8.53
C TYR A 114 21.62 3.50 9.81
N ILE A 115 21.63 2.24 10.27
CA ILE A 115 22.37 1.81 11.46
C ILE A 115 23.61 1.02 11.06
N ASP A 116 23.45 0.06 10.13
CA ASP A 116 24.56 -0.82 9.72
C ASP A 116 25.36 -0.23 8.53
N HIS A 117 24.87 0.88 7.94
CA HIS A 117 25.45 1.56 6.78
C HIS A 117 25.70 0.65 5.56
N GLU A 118 24.90 -0.40 5.41
CA GLU A 118 24.95 -1.29 4.26
C GLU A 118 24.42 -0.60 3.00
N THR A 119 25.07 -0.87 1.87
CA THR A 119 24.55 -0.47 0.56
C THR A 119 23.51 -1.49 0.12
N ILE A 120 22.24 -1.12 0.23
CA ILE A 120 21.13 -1.95 -0.25
C ILE A 120 21.11 -1.86 -1.77
N THR A 121 21.51 -2.94 -2.42
CA THR A 121 21.39 -3.06 -3.88
C THR A 121 20.03 -3.69 -4.17
N ALA A 122 19.11 -2.94 -4.74
CA ALA A 122 17.83 -3.50 -5.13
C ALA A 122 18.04 -4.48 -6.29
N LYS A 123 17.78 -5.77 -6.05
CA LYS A 123 17.67 -6.78 -7.10
C LYS A 123 16.23 -6.73 -7.61
N PHE A 124 16.00 -5.97 -8.67
CA PHE A 124 14.77 -6.04 -9.47
C PHE A 124 15.08 -6.81 -10.75
#